data_AF-A0AAC9BV54-F1
#
_entry.id   AF-A0AAC9BV54-F1
#
_cell.length_a   1.000
_cell.length_b   1.000
_cell.length_c   1.000
_cell.angle_alpha   90.00
_cell.angle_beta   90.00
_cell.angle_gamma   90.00
#
_symmetry.space_group_name_H-M   'P 1'
#
loop_
_entity.id
_entity.type
_entity.pdbx_description
1 polymer ?
#
loop_
_entity_poly.entity_id
_entity_poly.type
_entity_poly.pdbx_seq_one_letter_code
_entity_poly.pdbx_strand_id
1 'polypeptide(L)' 'MSEPMTADDLNLLLDNIRIEIGYQGDVTTVTLKPHEAEEFEAIKNGLDVEGRTVHLDPKTNKLTIDSSNCPTYE' A
#
# COMPACT_ATOMS: atom_id res chain seq x y z
N MET A 1 -8.21 -22.39 -0.89
CA MET A 1 -8.55 -21.09 -0.31
C MET A 1 -7.35 -20.72 0.53
N SER A 2 -6.61 -19.67 0.16
CA SER A 2 -5.57 -19.11 1.02
C SER A 2 -6.26 -18.58 2.29
N GLU A 3 -5.68 -18.82 3.45
CA GLU A 3 -6.18 -18.22 4.69
C GLU A 3 -5.98 -16.69 4.61
N PRO A 4 -6.97 -15.88 5.02
CA PRO A 4 -6.81 -14.43 5.02
C PRO A 4 -5.65 -14.03 5.95
N MET A 5 -4.94 -12.96 5.60
CA MET A 5 -3.88 -12.42 6.46
C MET A 5 -4.45 -12.07 7.84
N THR A 6 -3.68 -12.28 8.90
CA THR A 6 -4.09 -11.81 10.21
C THR A 6 -4.01 -10.28 10.27
N ALA A 7 -4.71 -9.67 11.22
CA ALA A 7 -4.66 -8.22 11.41
C ALA A 7 -3.22 -7.73 11.72
N ASP A 8 -2.43 -8.55 12.42
CA ASP A 8 -1.02 -8.27 12.73
C ASP A 8 -0.15 -8.28 11.46
N ASP A 9 -0.35 -9.29 10.58
CA ASP A 9 0.37 -9.36 9.30
C ASP A 9 0.04 -8.18 8.39
N LEU A 10 -1.24 -7.79 8.32
CA LEU A 10 -1.68 -6.64 7.53
C LEU A 10 -1.09 -5.34 8.08
N ASN A 11 -1.09 -5.14 9.41
CA ASN A 11 -0.50 -3.96 10.03
C ASN A 11 1.01 -3.87 9.76
N LEU A 12 1.72 -5.00 9.84
CA LEU A 12 3.15 -5.05 9.53
C LEU A 12 3.42 -4.71 8.05
N LEU A 13 2.58 -5.21 7.13
CA LEU A 13 2.68 -4.88 5.71
C LEU A 13 2.46 -3.37 5.47
N LEU A 14 1.41 -2.81 6.08
CA LEU A 14 1.09 -1.39 5.99
C LEU A 14 2.22 -0.52 6.52
N ASP A 15 2.84 -0.89 7.64
CA ASP A 15 3.96 -0.17 8.22
C ASP A 15 5.17 -0.16 7.29
N ASN A 16 5.52 -1.32 6.72
CA ASN A 16 6.59 -1.42 5.72
C ASN A 16 6.31 -0.54 4.49
N ILE A 17 5.08 -0.52 3.98
CA ILE A 17 4.70 0.33 2.84
C ILE A 17 4.84 1.81 3.21
N ARG A 18 4.41 2.22 4.41
CA ARG A 18 4.53 3.61 4.88
C ARG A 18 5.98 4.04 5.00
N ILE A 19 6.85 3.15 5.46
CA ILE A 19 8.29 3.38 5.53
C ILE A 19 8.85 3.61 4.11
N GLU A 20 8.51 2.74 3.15
CA GLU A 20 8.92 2.91 1.74
C GLU A 20 8.43 4.23 1.14
N ILE A 21 7.21 4.66 1.47
CA ILE A 21 6.67 5.96 1.04
C ILE A 21 7.54 7.11 1.53
N GLY A 22 7.98 7.06 2.79
CA GLY A 22 8.88 8.06 3.36
C GLY A 22 10.27 8.11 2.69
N TYR A 23 10.72 7.00 2.09
CA TYR A 23 12.03 6.93 1.43
C TYR A 23 12.00 7.27 -0.05
N GLN A 24 10.98 6.84 -0.80
CA GLN A 24 10.91 7.00 -2.26
C GLN A 24 10.30 8.34 -2.71
N GLY A 25 9.68 9.08 -1.80
CA GLY A 25 9.08 10.39 -2.08
C GLY A 25 7.63 10.29 -2.55
N ASP A 26 7.19 11.27 -3.33
CA ASP A 26 5.77 11.44 -3.69
C ASP A 26 5.17 10.22 -4.40
N VAL A 27 5.93 9.52 -5.24
CA VAL A 27 5.47 8.31 -5.94
C VAL A 27 6.33 7.12 -5.53
N THR A 28 5.69 6.16 -4.87
CA THR A 28 6.33 4.97 -4.31
C THR A 28 5.78 3.72 -4.98
N THR A 29 6.65 2.75 -5.24
CA THR A 29 6.21 1.47 -5.81
C THR A 29 6.76 0.29 -5.03
N VAL A 30 5.84 -0.58 -4.61
CA VAL A 30 6.12 -1.77 -3.80
C VAL A 30 5.61 -2.99 -4.55
N THR A 31 6.39 -4.06 -4.60
CA THR A 31 5.93 -5.35 -5.15
C THR A 31 5.39 -6.21 -4.02
N LEU A 32 4.09 -6.50 -4.09
CA LEU A 32 3.39 -7.37 -3.15
C LEU A 32 3.57 -8.84 -3.54
N LYS A 33 3.56 -9.71 -2.54
CA LYS A 33 3.41 -11.15 -2.76
C LYS A 33 1.99 -11.45 -3.26
N PRO A 34 1.78 -12.59 -3.95
CA PRO A 34 0.47 -12.95 -4.47
C PRO A 34 -0.65 -12.93 -3.41
N HIS A 35 -0.39 -13.46 -2.21
CA HIS A 35 -1.37 -13.48 -1.11
C HIS A 35 -1.60 -12.11 -0.48
N GLU A 36 -0.62 -11.22 -0.49
CA GLU A 36 -0.78 -9.83 -0.01
C GLU A 36 -1.63 -9.03 -1.00
N ALA A 37 -1.48 -9.29 -2.31
CA ALA A 37 -2.29 -8.69 -3.36
C ALA A 37 -3.77 -9.12 -3.31
N GLU A 38 -4.08 -10.31 -2.77
CA GLU A 38 -5.46 -10.73 -2.50
C GLU A 38 -6.15 -9.83 -1.45
N GLU A 39 -5.37 -9.25 -0.53
CA GLU A 39 -5.84 -8.36 0.54
C GLU A 39 -5.78 -6.87 0.15
N PHE A 40 -5.75 -6.56 -1.16
CA PHE A 40 -5.62 -5.19 -1.67
C PHE A 40 -6.66 -4.22 -1.11
N GLU A 41 -7.90 -4.64 -0.92
CA GLU A 41 -8.93 -3.77 -0.36
C GLU A 41 -8.60 -3.32 1.06
N ALA A 42 -8.07 -4.23 1.89
CA ALA A 42 -7.65 -3.93 3.25
C ALA A 42 -6.41 -3.02 3.26
N ILE A 43 -5.45 -3.28 2.36
CA ILE A 43 -4.26 -2.44 2.17
C ILE A 43 -4.66 -1.03 1.75
N LYS A 44 -5.54 -0.91 0.75
CA LYS A 44 -6.04 0.37 0.24
C LYS A 44 -6.72 1.17 1.35
N ASN A 45 -7.57 0.53 2.15
CA ASN A 45 -8.24 1.16 3.27
C ASN A 45 -7.24 1.60 4.36
N GLY A 46 -6.22 0.78 4.66
CA GLY A 46 -5.17 1.13 5.62
C GLY A 46 -4.20 2.23 5.16
N LEU A 47 -4.17 2.51 3.85
CA LEU A 47 -3.37 3.58 3.24
C LEU A 47 -4.20 4.79 2.81
N ASP A 48 -5.51 4.78 3.06
CA ASP A 48 -6.42 5.86 2.67
C ASP A 48 -6.03 7.16 3.38
N VAL A 49 -5.58 8.12 2.59
CA VAL A 49 -5.16 9.46 3.02
C VAL A 49 -5.64 10.43 1.96
N GLU A 50 -6.12 11.59 2.38
CA GLU A 50 -6.58 12.63 1.45
C GLU A 50 -5.47 12.99 0.45
N GLY A 51 -5.81 13.00 -0.84
CA GLY A 51 -4.88 13.27 -1.93
C GLY A 51 -3.95 12.10 -2.30
N ARG A 52 -3.98 10.98 -1.57
CA ARG A 52 -3.22 9.77 -1.93
C ARG A 52 -4.02 8.91 -2.88
N THR A 53 -3.38 8.44 -3.94
CA THR A 53 -3.93 7.43 -4.84
C THR A 53 -3.13 6.13 -4.74
N VAL A 54 -3.85 5.02 -4.67
CA VAL A 54 -3.27 3.67 -4.52
C VAL A 54 -3.79 2.80 -5.66
N HIS A 55 -2.87 2.21 -6.42
CA HIS A 55 -3.16 1.37 -7.58
C HIS A 55 -2.38 0.06 -7.51
N LEU A 56 -3.05 -1.07 -7.69
CA LEU A 56 -2.41 -2.38 -7.78
C LEU A 56 -2.48 -2.88 -9.23
N ASP A 57 -1.32 -3.19 -9.81
CA ASP A 57 -1.26 -3.93 -11.07
C ASP A 57 -1.37 -5.44 -10.78
N PRO A 58 -2.48 -6.11 -11.14
CA PRO A 58 -2.70 -7.52 -10.82
C PRO A 58 -1.86 -8.50 -11.64
N LYS A 59 -1.17 -8.02 -12.69
CA LYS A 59 -0.29 -8.88 -13.51
C LYS A 59 1.10 -9.02 -12.88
N THR A 60 1.54 -7.98 -12.20
CA THR A 60 2.88 -7.88 -11.60
C THR A 60 2.86 -7.79 -10.07
N ASN A 61 1.66 -7.77 -9.47
CA ASN A 61 1.42 -7.49 -8.05
C ASN A 61 2.11 -6.21 -7.58
N LYS A 62 2.23 -5.23 -8.47
CA LYS A 62 2.92 -3.98 -8.20
C LYS A 62 1.94 -2.94 -7.65
N LEU A 63 2.10 -2.60 -6.38
CA LEU A 63 1.38 -1.54 -5.70
C LEU A 63 2.08 -0.20 -5.95
N THR A 64 1.39 0.72 -6.59
CA THR A 64 1.81 2.11 -6.78
C THR A 64 1.05 2.98 -5.81
N ILE A 65 1.77 3.76 -5.01
CA ILE A 65 1.21 4.78 -4.12
C ILE A 65 1.71 6.13 -4.63
N ASP A 66 0.80 6.99 -5.04
CA ASP A 66 1.07 8.38 -5.37
C ASP A 66 0.48 9.26 -4.26
N SER A 67 1.37 9.94 -3.54
CA SER A 67 1.08 10.92 -2.50
C SER A 67 1.38 12.35 -2.98
N SER A 68 1.57 12.56 -4.29
CA SER A 68 1.93 13.86 -4.88
C SER A 68 0.87 14.93 -4.63
N ASN A 69 -0.37 14.52 -4.38
CA ASN A 69 -1.49 15.41 -4.07
C ASN A 69 -1.86 15.40 -2.58
N CYS A 70 -1.07 14.74 -1.72
CA CYS A 70 -1.30 14.79 -0.29
C CYS A 70 -1.06 16.22 0.21
N PRO A 71 -1.97 16.76 1.04
CA PRO A 71 -1.74 18.06 1.64
C PRO A 71 -0.52 17.98 2.55
N THR A 72 0.54 18.69 2.19
CA THR A 72 1.62 19.00 3.13
C THR A 72 1.03 19.90 4.20
N TYR A 73 0.73 19.36 5.37
CA TYR A 73 0.48 20.19 6.54
C TYR A 73 1.81 20.86 6.92
N GLU A 74 1.92 22.15 6.58
CA GLU A 74 2.96 23.06 7.10
C GLU A 74 2.75 23.36 8.59
#